data_AF-A0A3Q3EV11-F1
#
_entry.id   AF-A0A3Q3EV11-F1
#
_cell.length_a   1.000
_cell.length_b   1.000
_cell.length_c   1.000
_cell.angle_alpha   90.00
_cell.angle_beta   90.00
_cell.angle_gamma   90.00
#
_symmetry.space_group_name_H-M   'P 1'
#
loop_
_entity.id
_entity.type
_entity.pdbx_description
1 polymer ?
#
loop_
_entity_poly.entity_id
_entity_poly.type
_entity_poly.pdbx_seq_one_letter_code
_entity_poly.pdbx_strand_id
1 'polypeptide(L)'
;MGTLAILLATPGLFLDWRWLAICSSIPPTLLMVCMCFMPETPRFLLSQGKRREAEEALRFLRGPDAAGSSFQMSDLKDPGVYKPLIIGVMLMVFQQMTGINAIMFYAETIFEQAHFKESDLASVIVGTIQVVFTAVAALIMDKAGRKILLIISGVAMAISTTAFGVYFYLTPPKPSMTLQSGLLLDVQTSAAPEPHLDLAWLALVSMAVFITGFAIGWGPIPWLVMSEIFPAKVRGVASAACVLTNWSMAFIITKNFQDMMGLLTSAGTFWLFASMCALNVVFTIAFIPETKGKTLEQIEDTFRGTAGP
;
A
#
# COMPACT_ATOMS: atom_id res chain seq x y z
N MET A 1 4.41 3.40 -7.71
CA MET A 1 5.86 3.33 -7.43
C MET A 1 6.37 1.89 -7.34
N GLY A 2 5.72 0.99 -6.57
CA GLY A 2 6.20 -0.40 -6.42
C GLY A 2 6.25 -1.24 -7.72
N THR A 3 5.25 -1.15 -8.60
CA THR A 3 5.18 -1.95 -9.83
C THR A 3 6.27 -1.62 -10.86
N LEU A 4 6.69 -0.35 -10.93
CA LEU A 4 7.74 0.12 -11.84
C LEU A 4 9.14 -0.27 -11.34
N ALA A 5 9.37 -0.21 -10.02
CA ALA A 5 10.61 -0.69 -9.40
C ALA A 5 10.80 -2.19 -9.61
N ILE A 6 9.72 -2.97 -9.55
CA ILE A 6 9.74 -4.43 -9.71
C ILE A 6 9.90 -4.86 -11.18
N LEU A 7 9.21 -4.18 -12.11
CA LEU A 7 9.41 -4.36 -13.55
C LEU A 7 10.86 -4.09 -13.96
N LEU A 8 11.50 -3.10 -13.32
CA LEU A 8 12.91 -2.79 -13.53
C LEU A 8 13.86 -3.71 -12.74
N ALA A 9 13.42 -4.34 -11.65
CA ALA A 9 14.22 -5.29 -10.87
C ALA A 9 14.39 -6.65 -11.56
N THR A 10 13.47 -7.06 -12.44
CA THR A 10 13.62 -8.30 -13.23
C THR A 10 14.89 -8.32 -14.11
N PRO A 11 15.32 -7.20 -14.75
CA PRO A 11 16.64 -7.12 -15.36
C PRO A 11 17.82 -7.04 -14.36
N GLY A 12 17.58 -6.76 -13.08
CA GLY A 12 18.62 -6.58 -12.05
C GLY A 12 19.39 -7.85 -11.67
N LEU A 13 18.89 -9.03 -12.06
CA LEU A 13 19.62 -10.29 -11.99
C LEU A 13 20.77 -10.39 -13.02
N PHE A 14 20.77 -9.55 -14.06
CA PHE A 14 21.71 -9.64 -15.19
C PHE A 14 22.41 -8.31 -15.53
N LEU A 15 22.01 -7.21 -14.90
CA LEU A 15 22.49 -5.86 -15.20
C LEU A 15 23.06 -5.20 -13.94
N ASP A 16 24.23 -4.59 -14.09
CA ASP A 16 24.84 -3.75 -13.05
C ASP A 16 23.85 -2.72 -12.49
N TRP A 17 23.94 -2.43 -11.20
CA TRP A 17 23.12 -1.44 -10.48
C TRP A 17 23.05 -0.07 -11.18
N ARG A 18 24.08 0.27 -11.97
CA ARG A 18 24.18 1.49 -12.78
C ARG A 18 23.13 1.53 -13.90
N TRP A 19 22.89 0.41 -14.58
CA TRP A 19 21.88 0.31 -15.64
C TRP A 19 20.47 0.32 -15.06
N LEU A 20 20.25 -0.29 -13.89
CA LEU A 20 19.00 -0.16 -13.13
C LEU A 20 18.70 1.30 -12.79
N ALA A 21 19.70 2.05 -12.32
CA ALA A 21 19.56 3.48 -12.03
C ALA A 21 19.20 4.29 -13.30
N ILE A 22 19.85 4.02 -14.42
CA ILE A 22 19.56 4.68 -15.71
C ILE A 22 18.11 4.37 -16.16
N CYS A 23 17.67 3.11 -16.13
CA CYS A 23 16.30 2.76 -16.50
C CYS A 23 15.26 3.41 -15.57
N SER A 24 15.55 3.53 -14.27
CA SER A 24 14.67 4.21 -13.31
C SER A 24 14.55 5.73 -13.52
N SER A 25 15.51 6.33 -14.24
CA SER A 25 15.49 7.75 -14.61
C SER A 25 14.62 8.08 -15.82
N ILE A 26 14.22 7.06 -16.60
CA ILE A 26 13.40 7.24 -17.81
C ILE A 26 11.99 7.79 -17.48
N PRO A 27 11.23 7.24 -16.51
CA PRO A 27 9.91 7.79 -16.18
C PRO A 27 9.96 9.25 -15.67
N PRO A 28 10.86 9.63 -14.74
CA PRO A 28 10.98 11.03 -14.31
C PRO A 28 11.37 12.00 -15.43
N THR A 29 12.31 11.60 -16.31
CA THR A 29 12.72 12.46 -17.44
C THR A 29 11.61 12.63 -18.46
N LEU A 30 10.88 11.56 -18.78
CA LEU A 30 9.69 11.63 -19.63
C LEU A 30 8.62 12.54 -19.01
N LEU A 31 8.37 12.39 -17.70
CA LEU A 31 7.39 13.20 -16.99
C LEU A 31 7.78 14.68 -16.94
N MET A 32 9.07 14.98 -16.81
CA MET A 32 9.62 16.34 -16.90
C MET A 32 9.40 16.95 -18.28
N VAL A 33 9.66 16.20 -19.36
CA VAL A 33 9.37 16.64 -20.74
C VAL A 33 7.87 16.88 -20.94
N CYS A 34 7.01 15.98 -20.45
CA CYS A 34 5.56 16.15 -20.52
C CYS A 34 5.08 17.38 -19.73
N MET A 35 5.69 17.68 -18.57
CA MET A 35 5.35 18.86 -17.79
C MET A 35 5.69 20.18 -18.48
N CYS A 36 6.69 20.21 -19.37
CA CYS A 36 6.96 21.40 -20.19
C CYS A 36 5.78 21.80 -21.10
N PHE A 37 4.86 20.87 -21.39
CA PHE A 37 3.65 21.12 -22.19
C PHE A 37 2.40 21.40 -21.35
N MET A 38 2.50 21.35 -20.01
CA MET A 38 1.35 21.56 -19.11
C MET A 38 1.25 23.04 -18.70
N PRO A 39 0.07 23.67 -18.78
CA PRO A 39 -0.10 25.07 -18.38
C PRO A 39 0.17 25.27 -16.88
N GLU A 40 0.67 26.45 -16.52
CA GLU A 40 0.96 26.81 -15.14
C GLU A 40 -0.28 26.77 -14.24
N THR A 41 -0.06 26.55 -12.94
CA THR A 41 -1.17 26.47 -11.99
C THR A 41 -1.92 27.81 -11.91
N PRO A 42 -3.27 27.82 -11.95
CA PRO A 42 -4.08 29.05 -11.91
C PRO A 42 -3.78 29.94 -10.70
N ARG A 43 -3.40 29.35 -9.56
CA ARG A 43 -3.01 30.09 -8.35
C ARG A 43 -1.73 30.92 -8.55
N PHE A 44 -0.73 30.35 -9.24
CA PHE A 44 0.51 31.05 -9.54
C PHE A 44 0.25 32.22 -10.49
N LEU A 45 -0.54 32.00 -11.55
CA LEU A 45 -0.95 33.04 -12.49
C LEU A 45 -1.73 34.17 -11.82
N LEU A 46 -2.64 33.84 -10.88
CA LEU A 46 -3.34 34.83 -10.06
C LEU A 46 -2.39 35.62 -9.14
N SER A 47 -1.39 34.97 -8.54
CA SER A 47 -0.38 35.65 -7.70
C SER A 47 0.50 36.62 -8.48
N GLN A 48 0.65 36.39 -9.79
CA GLN A 48 1.35 37.26 -10.75
C GLN A 48 0.41 38.33 -11.35
N GLY A 49 -0.85 38.42 -10.90
CA GLY A 49 -1.85 39.35 -11.44
C GLY A 49 -2.42 38.98 -12.81
N LYS A 50 -2.03 37.83 -13.39
CA LYS A 50 -2.45 37.36 -14.72
C LYS A 50 -3.81 36.65 -14.67
N ARG A 51 -4.87 37.40 -14.38
CA ARG A 51 -6.24 36.85 -14.24
C ARG A 51 -6.75 36.11 -15.48
N ARG A 52 -6.45 36.60 -16.68
CA ARG A 52 -6.97 36.01 -17.92
C ARG A 52 -6.35 34.64 -18.21
N GLU A 53 -5.03 34.52 -18.09
CA GLU A 53 -4.30 33.25 -18.21
C GLU A 53 -4.72 32.27 -17.10
N ALA A 54 -4.97 32.76 -15.89
CA ALA A 54 -5.46 31.93 -14.79
C ALA A 54 -6.85 31.34 -15.09
N GLU A 55 -7.77 32.11 -15.68
CA GLU A 55 -9.09 31.61 -16.10
C GLU A 55 -8.98 30.62 -17.26
N GLU A 56 -8.12 30.86 -18.25
CA GLU A 56 -7.85 29.93 -19.36
C GLU A 56 -7.27 28.60 -18.84
N ALA A 57 -6.30 28.65 -17.93
CA ALA A 57 -5.75 27.48 -17.26
C ALA A 57 -6.78 26.76 -16.38
N LEU A 58 -7.66 27.50 -15.69
CA LEU A 58 -8.75 26.93 -14.88
C LEU A 58 -9.79 26.22 -15.77
N ARG A 59 -10.14 26.81 -16.91
CA ARG A 59 -11.05 26.22 -17.92
C ARG A 59 -10.43 24.98 -18.55
N PHE A 60 -9.13 24.99 -18.85
CA PHE A 60 -8.40 23.83 -19.35
C PHE A 60 -8.35 22.69 -18.31
N LEU A 61 -8.11 23.00 -17.03
CA LEU A 61 -7.94 22.00 -15.96
C LEU A 61 -9.26 21.46 -15.36
N ARG A 62 -10.34 22.25 -15.36
CA ARG A 62 -11.59 21.92 -14.65
C ARG A 62 -12.87 22.05 -15.50
N GLY A 63 -12.77 22.44 -16.77
CA GLY A 63 -13.93 22.66 -17.65
C GLY A 63 -14.61 24.03 -17.46
N PRO A 64 -15.65 24.32 -18.25
CA PRO A 64 -16.28 25.65 -18.33
C PRO A 64 -17.00 26.10 -17.05
N ASP A 65 -17.47 25.19 -16.19
CA ASP A 65 -18.29 25.49 -15.02
C ASP A 65 -17.50 25.73 -13.70
N ALA A 66 -16.17 25.64 -13.75
CA ALA A 66 -15.34 25.66 -12.54
C ALA A 66 -14.88 27.06 -12.11
N ALA A 67 -15.57 28.13 -12.51
CA ALA A 67 -15.20 29.50 -12.18
C ALA A 67 -15.40 29.80 -10.68
N GLY A 68 -14.30 30.09 -9.97
CA GLY A 68 -14.34 31.09 -8.90
C GLY A 68 -14.44 30.65 -7.43
N SER A 69 -14.23 29.39 -7.04
CA SER A 69 -14.21 29.06 -5.61
C SER A 69 -12.78 29.07 -5.04
N SER A 70 -12.42 30.16 -4.34
CA SER A 70 -11.24 30.21 -3.46
C SER A 70 -11.41 29.23 -2.29
N PHE A 71 -10.36 28.48 -1.95
CA PHE A 71 -10.37 27.55 -0.81
C PHE A 71 -10.30 28.33 0.50
N GLN A 72 -11.27 28.15 1.39
CA GLN A 72 -11.26 28.76 2.71
C GLN A 72 -11.12 27.67 3.76
N MET A 73 -10.25 27.85 4.76
CA MET A 73 -9.97 26.83 5.80
C MET A 73 -11.23 26.46 6.62
N SER A 74 -12.27 27.30 6.57
CA SER A 74 -13.61 27.04 7.11
C SER A 74 -14.35 25.91 6.39
N ASP A 75 -14.09 25.70 5.09
CA ASP A 75 -14.76 24.69 4.26
C ASP A 75 -14.38 23.25 4.70
N LEU A 76 -13.28 23.10 5.45
CA LEU A 76 -12.89 21.82 6.03
C LEU A 76 -13.81 21.37 7.17
N LYS A 77 -14.61 22.27 7.75
CA LYS A 77 -15.56 21.94 8.84
C LYS A 77 -16.90 21.44 8.31
N ASP A 78 -17.13 21.49 7.00
CA ASP A 78 -18.38 21.03 6.41
C ASP A 78 -18.52 19.50 6.51
N PRO A 79 -19.72 18.98 6.87
CA PRO A 79 -19.98 17.53 6.93
C PRO A 79 -19.71 16.76 5.64
N GLY A 80 -19.88 17.43 4.49
CA GLY A 80 -19.54 16.86 3.18
C GLY A 80 -18.04 16.78 2.90
N VAL A 81 -17.19 17.45 3.69
CA VAL A 81 -15.73 17.50 3.50
C VAL A 81 -15.00 16.68 4.55
N TYR A 82 -15.31 16.85 5.83
CA TYR A 82 -14.56 16.17 6.89
C TYR A 82 -14.82 14.65 6.91
N LYS A 83 -16.04 14.19 6.56
CA LYS A 83 -16.36 12.75 6.53
C LYS A 83 -15.54 12.01 5.46
N PRO A 84 -15.51 12.44 4.17
CA PRO A 84 -14.59 11.88 3.19
C PRO A 84 -13.13 12.00 3.61
N LEU A 85 -12.72 13.13 4.20
CA LEU A 85 -11.34 13.33 4.64
C LEU A 85 -10.92 12.30 5.69
N ILE A 86 -11.74 12.08 6.72
CA ILE A 86 -11.47 11.06 7.75
C ILE A 86 -11.42 9.67 7.11
N ILE A 87 -12.35 9.33 6.22
CA ILE A 87 -12.34 8.05 5.51
C ILE A 87 -11.05 7.87 4.70
N GLY A 88 -10.64 8.89 3.94
CA GLY A 88 -9.41 8.84 3.13
C GLY A 88 -8.14 8.73 3.97
N VAL A 89 -8.06 9.48 5.08
CA VAL A 89 -6.92 9.40 6.01
C VAL A 89 -6.87 8.03 6.68
N MET A 90 -7.99 7.54 7.20
CA MET A 90 -8.06 6.20 7.81
C MET A 90 -7.74 5.11 6.81
N LEU A 91 -8.18 5.24 5.56
CA LEU A 91 -7.89 4.30 4.49
C LEU A 91 -6.37 4.17 4.24
N MET A 92 -5.65 5.30 4.23
CA MET A 92 -4.19 5.32 4.09
C MET A 92 -3.48 4.75 5.33
N VAL A 93 -3.99 5.04 6.53
CA VAL A 93 -3.46 4.47 7.77
C VAL A 93 -3.59 2.94 7.74
N PHE A 94 -4.79 2.43 7.47
CA PHE A 94 -5.04 0.99 7.43
C PHE A 94 -4.25 0.30 6.32
N GLN A 95 -4.10 0.93 5.15
CA GLN A 95 -3.25 0.43 4.08
C GLN A 95 -1.81 0.19 4.57
N GLN A 96 -1.24 1.14 5.32
CA GLN A 96 0.12 1.02 5.85
C GLN A 96 0.23 0.05 7.02
N MET A 97 -0.77 0.01 7.90
CA MET A 97 -0.81 -0.89 9.07
C MET A 97 -0.83 -2.38 8.71
N THR A 98 -1.13 -2.73 7.45
CA THR A 98 -0.94 -4.10 6.93
C THR A 98 0.54 -4.55 6.94
N GLY A 99 1.48 -3.61 7.06
CA GLY A 99 2.91 -3.91 7.03
C GLY A 99 3.49 -4.07 5.63
N ILE A 100 2.74 -3.79 4.56
CA ILE A 100 3.18 -4.01 3.17
C ILE A 100 4.54 -3.38 2.86
N ASN A 101 4.78 -2.14 3.26
CA ASN A 101 6.05 -1.47 2.98
C ASN A 101 7.22 -2.17 3.69
N ALA A 102 7.04 -2.52 4.96
CA ALA A 102 8.04 -3.27 5.70
C ALA A 102 8.30 -4.65 5.09
N ILE A 103 7.24 -5.39 4.73
CA ILE A 103 7.33 -6.69 4.08
C ILE A 103 8.06 -6.58 2.74
N MET A 104 7.79 -5.56 1.93
CA MET A 104 8.46 -5.34 0.65
C MET A 104 9.93 -4.95 0.81
N PHE A 105 10.26 -4.09 1.79
CA PHE A 105 11.65 -3.66 2.02
C PHE A 105 12.52 -4.76 2.66
N TYR A 106 11.92 -5.61 3.49
CA TYR A 106 12.63 -6.67 4.21
C TYR A 106 12.31 -8.07 3.66
N ALA A 107 11.75 -8.19 2.46
CA ALA A 107 11.36 -9.46 1.86
C ALA A 107 12.53 -10.46 1.84
N GLU A 108 13.71 -10.02 1.39
CA GLU A 108 14.94 -10.82 1.36
C GLU A 108 15.34 -11.29 2.76
N THR A 109 15.41 -10.38 3.73
CA THR A 109 15.73 -10.71 5.13
C THR A 109 14.72 -11.70 5.74
N ILE A 110 13.44 -11.56 5.40
CA ILE A 110 12.39 -12.48 5.84
C ILE A 110 12.58 -13.87 5.20
N PHE A 111 12.95 -13.93 3.91
CA PHE A 111 13.23 -15.20 3.23
C PHE A 111 14.52 -15.89 3.72
N GLU A 112 15.55 -15.11 4.05
CA GLU A 112 16.76 -15.62 4.70
C GLU A 112 16.45 -16.24 6.07
N GLN A 113 15.62 -15.57 6.89
CA GLN A 113 15.13 -16.11 8.16
C GLN A 113 14.29 -17.39 7.97
N ALA A 114 13.61 -17.52 6.83
CA ALA A 114 12.85 -18.72 6.47
C ALA A 114 13.74 -19.85 5.89
N HIS A 115 15.08 -19.72 5.94
CA HIS A 115 16.06 -20.71 5.46
C HIS A 115 16.02 -21.02 3.95
N PHE A 116 15.56 -20.09 3.12
CA PHE A 116 15.70 -20.23 1.67
C PHE A 116 17.16 -20.04 1.24
N LYS A 117 17.74 -21.05 0.56
CA LYS A 117 19.08 -20.96 -0.03
C LYS A 117 19.15 -20.08 -1.29
N GLU A 118 18.00 -19.72 -1.86
CA GLU A 118 17.87 -18.91 -3.11
C GLU A 118 16.88 -17.74 -2.91
N SER A 119 17.15 -16.88 -1.93
CA SER A 119 16.30 -15.71 -1.59
C SER A 119 16.10 -14.74 -2.76
N ASP A 120 17.11 -14.58 -3.63
CA ASP A 120 17.04 -13.67 -4.79
C ASP A 120 15.98 -14.10 -5.81
N LEU A 121 15.92 -15.41 -6.11
CA LEU A 121 14.94 -15.96 -7.05
C LEU A 121 13.51 -15.87 -6.50
N ALA A 122 13.34 -16.09 -5.19
CA ALA A 122 12.05 -15.95 -4.52
C ALA A 122 11.49 -14.52 -4.61
N SER A 123 12.32 -13.51 -4.34
CA SER A 123 11.94 -12.09 -4.47
C SER A 123 11.54 -11.72 -5.90
N VAL A 124 12.25 -12.25 -6.90
CA VAL A 124 11.96 -12.00 -8.32
C VAL A 124 10.65 -12.65 -8.76
N ILE A 125 10.37 -13.88 -8.31
CA ILE A 125 9.11 -14.57 -8.59
C ILE A 125 7.94 -13.78 -8.00
N VAL A 126 8.05 -13.38 -6.73
CA VAL A 126 7.03 -12.58 -6.03
C VAL A 126 6.79 -11.25 -6.74
N GLY A 127 7.85 -10.57 -7.16
CA GLY A 127 7.74 -9.34 -7.95
C GLY A 127 7.03 -9.55 -9.29
N THR A 128 7.36 -10.62 -10.01
CA THR A 128 6.72 -10.94 -11.29
C THR A 128 5.23 -11.22 -11.12
N ILE A 129 4.86 -12.00 -10.10
CA ILE A 129 3.48 -12.28 -9.71
C ILE A 129 2.75 -10.95 -9.43
N GLN A 130 3.36 -10.05 -8.66
CA GLN A 130 2.77 -8.75 -8.35
C GLN A 130 2.42 -7.95 -9.60
N VAL A 131 3.30 -7.90 -10.60
CA VAL A 131 3.07 -7.15 -11.85
C VAL A 131 1.88 -7.73 -12.62
N VAL A 132 1.86 -9.05 -12.79
CA VAL A 132 0.78 -9.75 -13.50
C VAL A 132 -0.56 -9.53 -12.82
N PHE A 133 -0.62 -9.71 -11.51
CA PHE A 133 -1.86 -9.53 -10.76
C PHE A 133 -2.30 -8.07 -10.66
N THR A 134 -1.38 -7.11 -10.64
CA THR A 134 -1.73 -5.68 -10.74
C THR A 134 -2.40 -5.36 -12.09
N ALA A 135 -1.90 -5.92 -13.19
CA ALA A 135 -2.51 -5.74 -14.51
C ALA A 135 -3.91 -6.36 -14.57
N VAL A 136 -4.07 -7.59 -14.06
CA VAL A 136 -5.36 -8.26 -13.94
C VAL A 136 -6.33 -7.45 -13.06
N ALA A 137 -5.84 -6.89 -11.96
CA ALA A 137 -6.62 -6.06 -11.06
C ALA A 137 -7.17 -4.81 -11.75
N ALA A 138 -6.35 -4.14 -12.57
CA ALA A 138 -6.80 -2.99 -13.36
C ALA A 138 -7.98 -3.36 -14.28
N LEU A 139 -7.93 -4.53 -14.93
CA LEU A 139 -9.01 -5.01 -15.79
C LEU A 139 -10.28 -5.40 -15.01
N ILE A 140 -10.12 -5.94 -13.79
CA ILE A 140 -11.23 -6.39 -12.95
C ILE A 140 -11.87 -5.21 -12.21
N MET A 141 -11.10 -4.19 -11.85
CA MET A 141 -11.55 -3.06 -11.02
C MET A 141 -12.77 -2.34 -11.60
N ASP A 142 -12.82 -2.20 -12.92
CA ASP A 142 -13.94 -1.54 -13.61
C ASP A 142 -15.23 -2.39 -13.58
N LYS A 143 -15.10 -3.73 -13.45
CA LYS A 143 -16.23 -4.65 -13.46
C LYS A 143 -16.70 -5.06 -12.05
N ALA A 144 -15.81 -5.30 -11.10
CA ALA A 144 -16.14 -5.89 -9.80
C ALA A 144 -16.65 -4.89 -8.76
N GLY A 145 -16.37 -3.59 -8.91
CA GLY A 145 -16.66 -2.59 -7.88
C GLY A 145 -15.56 -2.49 -6.83
N ARG A 146 -15.43 -1.31 -6.22
CA ARG A 146 -14.22 -0.92 -5.48
C ARG A 146 -14.28 -1.46 -4.06
N LYS A 147 -15.46 -1.45 -3.44
CA LYS A 147 -15.69 -1.99 -2.10
C LYS A 147 -15.48 -3.50 -2.06
N ILE A 148 -16.07 -4.22 -3.01
CA ILE A 148 -15.98 -5.69 -3.09
C ILE A 148 -14.51 -6.11 -3.27
N LEU A 149 -13.78 -5.44 -4.16
CA LEU A 149 -12.39 -5.76 -4.43
C LEU A 149 -11.47 -5.45 -3.23
N LEU A 150 -11.74 -4.39 -2.45
CA LEU A 150 -11.06 -4.12 -1.17
C LEU A 150 -11.33 -5.18 -0.10
N ILE A 151 -12.56 -5.70 -0.02
CA ILE A 151 -12.92 -6.74 0.94
C ILE A 151 -12.24 -8.06 0.59
N ILE A 152 -12.35 -8.51 -0.66
CA ILE A 152 -11.75 -9.78 -1.12
C ILE A 152 -10.23 -9.75 -0.91
N SER A 153 -9.58 -8.65 -1.32
CA SER A 153 -8.14 -8.49 -1.10
C SER A 153 -7.76 -8.41 0.38
N GLY A 154 -8.54 -7.69 1.20
CA GLY A 154 -8.32 -7.61 2.64
C GLY A 154 -8.39 -8.97 3.33
N VAL A 155 -9.38 -9.80 2.96
CA VAL A 155 -9.53 -11.17 3.47
C VAL A 155 -8.36 -12.05 3.03
N ALA A 156 -7.97 -11.98 1.75
CA ALA A 156 -6.82 -12.71 1.25
C ALA A 156 -5.53 -12.37 2.00
N MET A 157 -5.29 -11.07 2.25
CA MET A 157 -4.14 -10.59 3.02
C MET A 157 -4.18 -11.03 4.49
N ALA A 158 -5.36 -11.03 5.12
CA ALA A 158 -5.52 -11.49 6.50
C ALA A 158 -5.23 -12.99 6.64
N ILE A 159 -5.74 -13.81 5.71
CA ILE A 159 -5.49 -15.25 5.68
C ILE A 159 -4.00 -15.52 5.47
N SER A 160 -3.37 -14.83 4.53
CA SER A 160 -1.96 -15.05 4.20
C SER A 160 -1.02 -14.62 5.32
N THR A 161 -1.24 -13.47 5.96
CA THR A 161 -0.43 -13.02 7.11
C THR A 161 -0.63 -13.91 8.33
N THR A 162 -1.84 -14.44 8.55
CA THR A 162 -2.09 -15.45 9.58
C THR A 162 -1.31 -16.72 9.32
N ALA A 163 -1.35 -17.24 8.08
CA ALA A 163 -0.58 -18.42 7.67
C ALA A 163 0.93 -18.21 7.87
N PHE A 164 1.42 -16.99 7.58
CA PHE A 164 2.81 -16.63 7.77
C PHE A 164 3.23 -16.58 9.24
N GLY A 165 2.39 -16.01 10.11
CA GLY A 165 2.65 -16.03 11.55
C GLY A 165 2.60 -17.44 12.14
N VAL A 166 1.71 -18.31 11.64
CA VAL A 166 1.69 -19.75 12.02
C VAL A 166 2.97 -20.45 11.58
N TYR A 167 3.48 -20.17 10.38
CA TYR A 167 4.76 -20.73 9.91
C TYR A 167 5.93 -20.39 10.85
N PHE A 168 6.08 -19.12 11.24
CA PHE A 168 7.13 -18.70 12.18
C PHE A 168 6.92 -19.22 13.60
N TYR A 169 5.67 -19.47 14.00
CA TYR A 169 5.36 -20.09 15.29
C TYR A 169 5.77 -21.57 15.32
N LEU A 170 5.52 -22.30 14.23
CA LEU A 170 5.89 -23.71 14.09
C LEU A 170 7.39 -23.91 13.80
N THR A 171 8.07 -22.88 13.32
CA THR A 171 9.50 -22.88 13.00
C THR A 171 10.25 -21.90 13.92
N PRO A 172 10.32 -22.16 15.24
CA PRO A 172 11.01 -21.27 16.15
C PRO A 172 12.50 -21.17 15.78
N PRO A 173 13.14 -20.00 15.94
CA PRO A 173 14.55 -19.83 15.65
C PRO A 173 15.37 -20.82 16.48
N LYS A 174 16.28 -21.56 15.83
CA LYS A 174 17.28 -22.38 16.54
C LYS A 174 17.94 -21.48 17.58
N PRO A 175 18.04 -21.88 18.86
CA PRO A 175 18.77 -21.09 19.84
C PRO A 175 20.19 -20.93 19.31
N SER A 176 20.56 -19.70 18.99
CA SER A 176 21.94 -19.34 18.69
C SER A 176 22.75 -19.75 19.92
N MET A 177 23.72 -20.63 19.68
CA MET A 177 24.66 -21.11 20.68
C MET A 177 25.58 -19.94 21.08
N THR A 178 25.06 -18.96 21.80
CA THR A 178 25.86 -18.01 22.55
C THR A 178 26.27 -18.68 23.85
N LEU A 179 27.53 -19.13 23.87
CA LEU A 179 28.34 -19.55 25.01
C LEU A 179 27.90 -18.93 26.35
N GLN A 180 27.15 -19.66 27.17
CA GLN A 180 27.34 -19.70 28.62
C GLN A 180 26.48 -20.81 29.25
N SER A 181 27.09 -21.96 29.52
CA SER A 181 26.94 -22.78 30.74
C SER A 181 27.50 -24.17 30.46
N GLY A 182 28.78 -24.35 30.81
CA GLY A 182 29.30 -25.69 31.07
C GLY A 182 28.58 -26.31 32.27
N LEU A 183 28.63 -27.65 32.33
CA LEU A 183 28.16 -28.51 33.42
C LEU A 183 26.61 -28.72 33.48
N LEU A 184 26.09 -29.75 32.80
CA LEU A 184 25.98 -31.13 33.32
C LEU A 184 24.91 -31.96 32.58
N LEU A 185 25.32 -33.18 32.26
CA LEU A 185 24.54 -34.38 31.89
C LEU A 185 23.99 -34.46 30.46
N ASP A 186 24.77 -35.17 29.65
CA ASP A 186 24.31 -36.07 28.59
C ASP A 186 23.06 -36.84 29.04
N VAL A 187 21.89 -36.34 28.66
CA VAL A 187 20.69 -37.16 28.52
C VAL A 187 20.37 -37.16 27.03
N GLN A 188 20.67 -38.29 26.40
CA GLN A 188 20.18 -38.66 25.08
C GLN A 188 18.65 -38.62 25.07
N THR A 189 18.07 -37.47 24.73
CA THR A 189 16.76 -37.39 24.09
C THR A 189 16.96 -37.24 22.60
N SER A 190 16.90 -38.40 21.95
CA SER A 190 16.48 -38.66 20.58
C SER A 190 15.88 -37.46 19.83
N ALA A 191 16.48 -37.15 18.68
CA ALA A 191 15.84 -36.54 17.52
C ALA A 191 14.98 -35.29 17.79
N ALA A 192 15.63 -34.13 17.94
CA ALA A 192 14.99 -32.92 17.43
C ALA A 192 14.90 -33.05 15.89
N PRO A 193 13.71 -32.96 15.27
CA PRO A 193 13.60 -33.08 13.82
C PRO A 193 14.43 -31.97 13.16
N GLU A 194 15.22 -32.35 12.16
CA GLU A 194 15.70 -31.40 11.14
C GLU A 194 14.53 -30.49 10.73
N PRO A 195 14.67 -29.15 10.69
CA PRO A 195 13.59 -28.30 10.22
C PRO A 195 13.32 -28.67 8.78
N HIS A 196 12.16 -29.28 8.55
CA HIS A 196 11.73 -29.82 7.27
C HIS A 196 11.87 -28.74 6.18
N LEU A 197 12.63 -29.05 5.11
CA LEU A 197 12.58 -28.30 3.84
C LEU A 197 11.13 -28.17 3.32
N ASP A 198 10.21 -28.99 3.80
CA ASP A 198 8.81 -29.07 3.39
C ASP A 198 7.91 -27.93 3.88
N LEU A 199 8.38 -26.92 4.62
CA LEU A 199 7.53 -25.80 5.05
C LEU A 199 7.95 -24.44 4.45
N ALA A 200 9.14 -24.33 3.88
CA ALA A 200 9.62 -23.07 3.28
C ALA A 200 8.71 -22.61 2.12
N TRP A 201 8.18 -23.53 1.31
CA TRP A 201 7.22 -23.19 0.26
C TRP A 201 5.95 -22.51 0.81
N LEU A 202 5.54 -22.81 2.05
CA LEU A 202 4.38 -22.18 2.69
C LEU A 202 4.65 -20.70 2.96
N ALA A 203 5.86 -20.36 3.41
CA ALA A 203 6.30 -18.98 3.60
C ALA A 203 6.30 -18.20 2.28
N LEU A 204 6.82 -18.81 1.21
CA LEU A 204 6.83 -18.21 -0.13
C LEU A 204 5.43 -17.99 -0.68
N VAL A 205 4.57 -19.02 -0.61
CA VAL A 205 3.19 -18.96 -1.12
C VAL A 205 2.36 -17.95 -0.34
N SER A 206 2.48 -17.91 1.00
CA SER A 206 1.75 -16.93 1.81
C SER A 206 2.20 -15.50 1.54
N MET A 207 3.51 -15.25 1.39
CA MET A 207 4.02 -13.93 0.98
C MET A 207 3.50 -13.54 -0.42
N ALA A 208 3.53 -14.47 -1.37
CA ALA A 208 3.03 -14.23 -2.73
C ALA A 208 1.53 -13.92 -2.75
N VAL A 209 0.72 -14.65 -1.96
CA VAL A 209 -0.72 -14.40 -1.82
C VAL A 209 -0.97 -13.05 -1.14
N PHE A 210 -0.18 -12.68 -0.13
CA PHE A 210 -0.28 -11.37 0.52
C PHE A 210 -0.04 -10.23 -0.47
N ILE A 211 1.06 -10.29 -1.22
CA ILE A 211 1.44 -9.26 -2.19
C ILE A 211 0.46 -9.21 -3.35
N THR A 212 -0.04 -10.37 -3.79
CA THR A 212 -1.10 -10.47 -4.82
C THR A 212 -2.40 -9.84 -4.33
N GLY A 213 -2.85 -10.19 -3.12
CA GLY A 213 -4.03 -9.60 -2.50
C GLY A 213 -3.90 -8.08 -2.42
N PHE A 214 -2.76 -7.59 -1.94
CA PHE A 214 -2.47 -6.17 -1.89
C PHE A 214 -2.55 -5.53 -3.29
N ALA A 215 -1.85 -6.08 -4.28
CA ALA A 215 -1.84 -5.58 -5.64
C ALA A 215 -3.23 -5.51 -6.28
N ILE A 216 -4.11 -6.45 -5.94
CA ILE A 216 -5.46 -6.52 -6.49
C ILE A 216 -6.38 -5.42 -5.98
N GLY A 217 -6.29 -5.08 -4.69
CA GLY A 217 -7.22 -4.11 -4.09
C GLY A 217 -6.54 -2.99 -3.35
N TRP A 218 -5.87 -3.32 -2.26
CA TRP A 218 -5.30 -2.35 -1.33
C TRP A 218 -4.17 -1.51 -1.90
N GLY A 219 -3.56 -1.91 -3.01
CA GLY A 219 -2.58 -1.12 -3.74
C GLY A 219 -3.24 0.04 -4.48
N PRO A 220 -4.05 -0.21 -5.52
CA PRO A 220 -4.57 0.86 -6.38
C PRO A 220 -5.87 1.51 -5.88
N ILE A 221 -6.74 0.78 -5.19
CA ILE A 221 -8.10 1.27 -4.86
C ILE A 221 -8.09 2.43 -3.86
N PRO A 222 -7.27 2.44 -2.78
CA PRO A 222 -7.23 3.58 -1.85
C PRO A 222 -6.94 4.93 -2.53
N TRP A 223 -6.00 4.94 -3.47
CA TRP A 223 -5.64 6.12 -4.25
C TRP A 223 -6.76 6.55 -5.20
N LEU A 224 -7.48 5.59 -5.77
CA LEU A 224 -8.61 5.85 -6.65
C LEU A 224 -9.82 6.40 -5.85
N VAL A 225 -10.21 5.72 -4.78
CA VAL A 225 -11.33 6.14 -3.90
C VAL A 225 -11.08 7.54 -3.35
N MET A 226 -9.86 7.84 -2.91
CA MET A 226 -9.44 9.18 -2.49
C MET A 226 -9.69 10.26 -3.56
N SER A 227 -9.50 9.94 -4.85
CA SER A 227 -9.78 10.87 -5.94
C SER A 227 -11.29 11.01 -6.25
N GLU A 228 -12.09 9.97 -5.95
CA GLU A 228 -13.53 9.90 -6.17
C GLU A 228 -14.36 10.52 -5.02
N ILE A 229 -13.91 10.44 -3.77
CA ILE A 229 -14.69 10.92 -2.60
C ILE A 229 -14.45 12.40 -2.28
N PHE A 230 -13.37 13.01 -2.78
CA PHE A 230 -13.01 14.38 -2.43
C PHE A 230 -13.68 15.43 -3.33
N PRO A 231 -14.39 16.42 -2.73
CA PRO A 231 -14.96 17.54 -3.47
C PRO A 231 -13.88 18.32 -4.21
N ALA A 232 -14.18 18.76 -5.43
CA ALA A 232 -13.21 19.44 -6.30
C ALA A 232 -12.58 20.69 -5.65
N LYS A 233 -13.28 21.34 -4.72
CA LYS A 233 -12.81 22.52 -3.99
C LYS A 233 -11.65 22.22 -3.03
N VAL A 234 -11.72 21.09 -2.32
CA VAL A 234 -10.80 20.73 -1.23
C VAL A 234 -9.84 19.59 -1.60
N ARG A 235 -10.05 18.94 -2.74
CA ARG A 235 -9.27 17.79 -3.23
C ARG A 235 -7.76 17.98 -3.10
N GLY A 236 -7.22 19.14 -3.46
CA GLY A 236 -5.76 19.36 -3.36
C GLY A 236 -5.21 19.24 -1.93
N VAL A 237 -5.85 19.88 -0.95
CA VAL A 237 -5.40 19.89 0.45
C VAL A 237 -5.72 18.56 1.14
N ALA A 238 -6.93 18.03 0.92
CA ALA A 238 -7.33 16.72 1.42
C ALA A 238 -6.39 15.62 0.87
N SER A 239 -6.00 15.73 -0.40
CA SER A 239 -5.09 14.79 -1.01
C SER A 239 -3.69 14.84 -0.41
N ALA A 240 -3.16 16.05 -0.21
CA ALA A 240 -1.87 16.25 0.43
C ALA A 240 -1.85 15.67 1.86
N ALA A 241 -2.91 15.86 2.64
CA ALA A 241 -3.03 15.31 3.98
C ALA A 241 -2.97 13.78 3.99
N CYS A 242 -3.73 13.11 3.12
CA CYS A 242 -3.70 11.65 3.03
C CYS A 242 -2.35 11.11 2.56
N VAL A 243 -1.73 11.76 1.58
CA VAL A 243 -0.38 11.40 1.10
C VAL A 243 0.64 11.53 2.23
N LEU A 244 0.59 12.63 2.98
CA LEU A 244 1.46 12.85 4.13
C LEU A 244 1.27 11.76 5.19
N THR A 245 0.03 11.43 5.53
CA THR A 245 -0.28 10.36 6.48
C THR A 245 0.22 9.01 5.99
N ASN A 246 0.00 8.71 4.70
CA ASN A 246 0.46 7.46 4.09
C ASN A 246 1.98 7.31 4.21
N TRP A 247 2.76 8.30 3.78
CA TRP A 247 4.22 8.22 3.85
C TRP A 247 4.77 8.29 5.27
N SER A 248 4.11 9.04 6.16
CA SER A 248 4.50 9.07 7.58
C SER A 248 4.30 7.71 8.24
N MET A 249 3.15 7.07 8.00
CA MET A 249 2.88 5.74 8.54
C MET A 249 3.78 4.67 7.92
N ALA A 250 4.04 4.76 6.62
CA ALA A 250 5.02 3.92 5.93
C ALA A 250 6.41 4.00 6.58
N PHE A 251 6.87 5.23 6.88
CA PHE A 251 8.14 5.45 7.56
C PHE A 251 8.14 4.87 8.97
N ILE A 252 7.10 5.14 9.77
CA ILE A 252 6.97 4.64 11.14
C ILE A 252 7.02 3.11 11.16
N ILE A 253 6.22 2.43 10.34
CA ILE A 253 6.14 0.97 10.33
C ILE A 253 7.44 0.35 9.82
N THR A 254 8.00 0.88 8.74
CA THR A 254 9.26 0.35 8.18
C THR A 254 10.41 0.52 9.17
N LYS A 255 10.50 1.67 9.84
CA LYS A 255 11.55 1.94 10.84
C LYS A 255 11.43 1.03 12.05
N ASN A 256 10.23 0.85 12.59
CA ASN A 256 10.01 0.04 13.80
C ASN A 256 9.90 -1.47 13.50
N PHE A 257 9.93 -1.90 12.23
CA PHE A 257 9.73 -3.30 11.87
C PHE A 257 10.76 -4.23 12.49
N GLN A 258 12.05 -3.87 12.44
CA GLN A 258 13.12 -4.66 13.05
C GLN A 258 12.99 -4.71 14.59
N ASP A 259 12.62 -3.59 15.22
CA ASP A 259 12.37 -3.53 16.66
C ASP A 259 11.18 -4.41 17.07
N MET A 260 10.11 -4.43 16.25
CA MET A 260 8.96 -5.31 16.46
C MET A 260 9.36 -6.78 16.34
N MET A 261 10.16 -7.15 15.34
CA MET A 261 10.66 -8.52 15.20
C MET A 261 11.55 -8.93 16.38
N GLY A 262 12.34 -8.01 16.93
CA GLY A 262 13.18 -8.27 18.10
C GLY A 262 12.38 -8.42 19.41
N LEU A 263 11.34 -7.60 19.62
CA LEU A 263 10.56 -7.57 20.87
C LEU A 263 9.40 -8.58 20.89
N LEU A 264 8.64 -8.66 19.79
CA LEU A 264 7.44 -9.50 19.68
C LEU A 264 7.72 -10.86 19.04
N THR A 265 8.96 -11.13 18.61
CA THR A 265 9.37 -12.24 17.73
C THR A 265 8.75 -12.14 16.33
N SER A 266 9.30 -12.89 15.35
CA SER A 266 8.79 -12.89 13.97
C SER A 266 7.31 -13.31 13.92
N ALA A 267 6.91 -14.35 14.67
CA ALA A 267 5.52 -14.80 14.73
C ALA A 267 4.57 -13.73 15.29
N GLY A 268 4.96 -13.06 16.38
CA GLY A 268 4.12 -12.02 17.00
C GLY A 268 3.95 -10.77 16.14
N THR A 269 4.97 -10.39 15.37
CA THR A 269 4.89 -9.27 14.43
C THR A 269 3.88 -9.54 13.31
N PHE A 270 3.91 -10.76 12.73
CA PHE A 270 2.96 -11.12 11.67
C PHE A 270 1.54 -11.34 12.18
N TRP A 271 1.35 -11.83 13.41
CA TRP A 271 0.03 -11.89 14.03
C TRP A 271 -0.55 -10.50 14.30
N LEU A 272 0.29 -9.53 14.67
CA LEU A 272 -0.14 -8.14 14.79
C LEU A 272 -0.60 -7.61 13.42
N PHE A 273 0.17 -7.82 12.35
CA PHE A 273 -0.27 -7.44 11.00
C PHE A 273 -1.53 -8.16 10.54
N ALA A 274 -1.71 -9.44 10.87
CA ALA A 274 -2.93 -10.19 10.59
C ALA A 274 -4.15 -9.59 11.30
N SER A 275 -3.99 -9.21 12.58
CA SER A 275 -5.05 -8.53 13.34
C SER A 275 -5.43 -7.19 12.72
N MET A 276 -4.44 -6.42 12.24
CA MET A 276 -4.67 -5.15 11.56
C MET A 276 -5.32 -5.35 10.18
N CYS A 277 -4.97 -6.40 9.45
CA CYS A 277 -5.65 -6.76 8.21
C CYS A 277 -7.11 -7.14 8.45
N ALA A 278 -7.42 -7.88 9.52
CA ALA A 278 -8.80 -8.21 9.89
C ALA A 278 -9.61 -6.96 10.26
N LEU A 279 -9.03 -6.06 11.08
CA LEU A 279 -9.65 -4.76 11.39
C LEU A 279 -9.88 -3.91 10.13
N ASN A 280 -8.94 -3.97 9.19
CA ASN A 280 -9.07 -3.27 7.92
C ASN A 280 -10.25 -3.77 7.07
N VAL A 281 -10.50 -5.08 7.06
CA VAL A 281 -11.68 -5.66 6.40
C VAL A 281 -12.97 -5.15 7.06
N VAL A 282 -13.03 -5.16 8.39
CA VAL A 282 -14.20 -4.65 9.14
C VAL A 282 -14.44 -3.17 8.85
N PHE A 283 -13.39 -2.36 8.86
CA PHE A 283 -13.45 -0.94 8.52
C PHE A 283 -13.99 -0.71 7.11
N THR A 284 -13.50 -1.49 6.14
CA THR A 284 -13.94 -1.43 4.73
C THR A 284 -15.42 -1.77 4.57
N ILE A 285 -15.90 -2.79 5.28
CA ILE A 285 -17.31 -3.18 5.22
C ILE A 285 -18.20 -2.07 5.81
N ALA A 286 -17.80 -1.50 6.95
CA ALA A 286 -18.61 -0.55 7.70
C ALA A 286 -18.60 0.89 7.14
N PHE A 287 -17.42 1.40 6.75
CA PHE A 287 -17.23 2.84 6.48
C PHE A 287 -17.04 3.18 5.01
N ILE A 288 -16.67 2.23 4.15
CA ILE A 288 -16.45 2.52 2.72
C ILE A 288 -17.75 2.32 1.94
N PRO A 289 -18.30 3.37 1.32
CA PRO A 289 -19.43 3.23 0.40
C PRO A 289 -18.97 2.66 -0.94
N GLU A 290 -19.87 1.99 -1.67
CA GLU A 290 -19.60 1.61 -3.05
C GLU A 290 -19.62 2.86 -3.95
N THR A 291 -18.50 3.11 -4.62
CA THR A 291 -18.32 4.27 -5.52
C THR A 291 -18.58 3.92 -6.99
N LYS A 292 -18.71 2.63 -7.34
CA LYS A 292 -18.95 2.21 -8.72
C LYS A 292 -20.26 2.79 -9.28
N GLY A 293 -20.14 3.49 -10.41
CA GLY A 293 -21.28 3.98 -11.20
C GLY A 293 -22.03 5.16 -10.60
N LYS A 294 -21.51 5.79 -9.54
CA LYS A 294 -22.09 7.00 -8.93
C LYS A 294 -21.36 8.25 -9.40
N THR A 295 -22.10 9.34 -9.59
CA THR A 295 -21.49 10.65 -9.88
C THR A 295 -20.83 11.22 -8.63
N LEU A 296 -19.86 12.13 -8.81
CA LEU A 296 -19.21 12.84 -7.71
C LEU A 296 -20.22 13.55 -6.80
N GLU A 297 -21.28 14.10 -7.39
CA GLU A 297 -22.37 14.79 -6.68
C GLU A 297 -23.20 13.82 -5.84
N GLN A 298 -23.56 12.64 -6.37
CA GLN A 298 -24.29 11.61 -5.61
C GLN A 298 -23.49 11.07 -4.42
N ILE A 299 -22.17 10.96 -4.57
CA ILE A 299 -21.27 10.57 -3.47
C ILE A 299 -21.23 11.68 -2.42
N GLU A 300 -21.11 12.94 -2.84
CA GLU A 300 -21.12 14.09 -1.95
C GLU A 300 -22.45 14.21 -1.19
N ASP A 301 -23.59 13.97 -1.84
CA ASP A 301 -24.93 13.94 -1.21
C ASP A 301 -25.09 12.79 -0.22
N THR A 302 -24.49 11.62 -0.51
CA THR A 302 -24.45 10.50 0.43
C THR A 302 -23.73 10.90 1.72
N PHE A 303 -22.64 11.64 1.62
CA PHE A 303 -21.88 12.09 2.79
C PHE A 303 -22.54 13.26 3.54
N ARG A 304 -23.20 14.16 2.81
CA ARG A 304 -23.99 15.27 3.36
C ARG A 304 -25.28 14.83 4.04
N GLY A 305 -25.76 13.60 3.77
CA GLY A 305 -27.01 13.07 4.32
C GLY A 305 -28.26 13.59 3.61
N THR A 306 -28.08 14.17 2.42
CA THR A 306 -29.15 14.66 1.53
C THR A 306 -29.58 13.64 0.49
N ALA A 307 -28.91 12.49 0.42
CA ALA A 307 -29.36 11.35 -0.38
C ALA A 307 -30.70 10.84 0.17
N GLY A 308 -31.78 11.12 -0.57
CA GLY A 308 -33.05 10.41 -0.40
C GLY A 308 -32.87 8.90 -0.61
N PRO A 309 -33.81 8.09 -0.08
CA PRO A 309 -33.73 6.63 -0.10
C PRO A 309 -33.56 6.03 -1.51
#